data_AF-A0A381VTF8-F1
#
_entry.id   AF-A0A381VTF8-F1
#
_cell.length_a   1.000
_cell.length_b   1.000
_cell.length_c   1.000
_cell.angle_alpha   90.00
_cell.angle_beta   90.00
_cell.angle_gamma   90.00
#
_symmetry.space_group_name_H-M   'P 1'
#
loop_
_entity.id
_entity.type
_entity.pdbx_description
1 polymer ?
#
loop_
_entity_poly.entity_id
_entity_poly.type
_entity_poly.pdbx_seq_one_letter_code
_entity_poly.pdbx_strand_id
1 'polypeptide(L)'
;MANFLSDLYQLSFIRVPSSGAYVGGANAVRKDTLSEGQIRGAKSDIIPPDTWNYFNMECKNYADFPFHHLLWNKPIPNLNNWLEQTLDSAKDNDFNILTMKFNRKGRYVCVESRLIAPDYKNRLYTNSHVLYNHVKSNTQWVFTEFDSFWQLNKSQVARLSTQGIQQ
;
A
#
# COMPACT_ATOMS: atom_id res chain seq x y z
N MET A 1 -8.67 -9.00 0.69
CA MET A 1 -7.84 -8.13 1.53
C MET A 1 -8.61 -7.60 2.73
N ALA A 2 -9.75 -6.90 2.53
CA ALA A 2 -10.61 -6.43 3.63
C ALA A 2 -10.88 -7.50 4.71
N ASN A 3 -11.45 -8.66 4.35
CA ASN A 3 -11.70 -9.75 5.30
C ASN A 3 -10.43 -10.20 6.04
N PHE A 4 -9.30 -10.34 5.33
CA PHE A 4 -8.03 -10.70 5.95
C PHE A 4 -7.60 -9.68 7.02
N LEU A 5 -7.72 -8.37 6.74
CA LEU A 5 -7.38 -7.33 7.71
C LEU A 5 -8.37 -7.33 8.89
N SER A 6 -9.65 -7.52 8.61
CA SER A 6 -10.68 -7.63 9.64
C SER A 6 -10.43 -8.79 10.59
N ASP A 7 -10.09 -9.96 10.06
CA ASP A 7 -9.75 -11.12 10.87
C ASP A 7 -8.42 -10.92 11.62
N LEU A 8 -7.42 -10.33 10.95
CA LEU A 8 -6.10 -10.12 11.55
C LEU A 8 -6.14 -9.15 12.72
N TYR A 9 -6.90 -8.06 12.59
CA TYR A 9 -6.93 -6.97 13.56
C TYR A 9 -8.16 -6.96 14.46
N GLN A 10 -9.17 -7.78 14.17
CA GLN A 10 -10.47 -7.77 14.85
C GLN A 10 -11.13 -6.39 14.78
N LEU A 11 -11.07 -5.76 13.60
CA LEU A 11 -11.61 -4.42 13.31
C LEU A 11 -12.36 -4.39 11.98
N SER A 12 -13.19 -3.37 11.76
CA SER A 12 -13.98 -3.23 10.52
C SER A 12 -13.15 -2.65 9.38
N PHE A 13 -12.84 -3.47 8.37
CA PHE A 13 -12.26 -3.03 7.10
C PHE A 13 -13.26 -3.34 6.00
N ILE A 14 -13.53 -2.36 5.14
CA ILE A 14 -14.47 -2.54 4.02
C ILE A 14 -13.77 -2.22 2.70
N ARG A 15 -14.21 -2.86 1.63
CA ARG A 15 -13.75 -2.52 0.28
C ARG A 15 -14.48 -1.29 -0.23
N VAL A 16 -13.79 -0.45 -0.99
CA VAL A 16 -14.47 0.60 -1.75
C VAL A 16 -15.38 -0.05 -2.81
N PRO A 17 -16.67 0.38 -2.92
CA PRO A 17 -17.63 -0.25 -3.82
C PRO A 17 -17.33 -0.06 -5.32
N SER A 18 -16.57 0.97 -5.71
CA SER A 18 -16.15 1.23 -7.09
C SER A 18 -14.69 0.85 -7.31
N SER A 19 -14.39 0.22 -8.46
CA SER A 19 -13.02 -0.06 -8.91
C SER A 19 -12.32 1.23 -9.33
N GLY A 20 -11.75 1.93 -8.35
CA GLY A 20 -11.06 3.19 -8.55
C GLY A 20 -11.34 4.16 -7.41
N ALA A 21 -10.28 4.68 -6.80
CA ALA A 21 -10.32 5.83 -5.91
C ALA A 21 -11.03 6.98 -6.63
N TYR A 22 -12.18 7.43 -6.11
CA TYR A 22 -12.96 8.54 -6.70
C TYR A 22 -12.18 9.87 -6.71
N VAL A 23 -11.04 9.92 -6.01
CA VAL A 23 -10.22 11.11 -5.77
C VAL A 23 -8.82 11.05 -6.41
N GLY A 24 -8.50 9.99 -7.16
CA GLY A 24 -7.23 9.84 -7.91
C GLY A 24 -7.34 10.24 -9.38
N GLY A 25 -6.31 10.87 -9.95
CA GLY A 25 -6.24 11.24 -11.37
C GLY A 25 -7.10 12.45 -11.77
N ALA A 26 -7.69 12.43 -12.98
CA ALA A 26 -8.47 13.53 -13.58
C ALA A 26 -9.70 14.00 -12.74
N ASN A 27 -10.06 13.27 -11.68
CA ASN A 27 -11.13 13.60 -10.74
C ASN A 27 -10.65 14.35 -9.48
N ALA A 28 -9.36 14.70 -9.38
CA ALA A 28 -8.79 15.47 -8.26
C ALA A 28 -9.48 16.83 -8.01
N VAL A 29 -10.18 17.36 -9.03
CA VAL A 29 -10.96 18.61 -8.99
C VAL A 29 -12.19 18.54 -8.06
N ARG A 30 -12.60 17.35 -7.59
CA ARG A 30 -13.77 17.19 -6.69
C ARG A 30 -13.45 17.16 -5.20
N LYS A 31 -12.20 17.40 -4.80
CA LYS A 31 -11.79 17.39 -3.37
C LYS A 31 -12.53 18.43 -2.53
N ASP A 32 -12.93 19.56 -3.11
CA ASP A 32 -13.55 20.69 -2.38
C ASP A 32 -15.04 20.49 -2.02
N THR A 33 -15.68 19.41 -2.50
CA THR A 33 -17.13 19.17 -2.31
C THR A 33 -17.46 17.90 -1.53
N LEU A 34 -16.46 17.12 -1.13
CA LEU A 34 -16.64 15.84 -0.42
C LEU A 34 -16.37 16.01 1.08
N SER A 35 -17.20 15.38 1.92
CA SER A 35 -16.93 15.33 3.37
C SER A 35 -15.67 14.51 3.66
N GLU A 36 -15.03 14.74 4.82
CA GLU A 36 -13.83 13.97 5.21
C GLU A 36 -14.04 12.45 5.16
N GLY A 37 -15.25 11.99 5.51
CA GLY A 37 -15.62 10.58 5.42
C GLY A 37 -15.69 10.06 3.98
N GLN A 38 -16.20 10.88 3.05
CA GLN A 38 -16.24 10.54 1.62
C GLN A 38 -14.84 10.57 1.00
N ILE A 39 -13.97 11.51 1.41
CA ILE A 39 -12.58 11.57 0.98
C ILE A 39 -11.81 10.34 1.47
N ARG A 40 -11.98 9.93 2.73
CA ARG A 40 -11.39 8.68 3.26
C ARG A 40 -11.91 7.45 2.52
N GLY A 41 -13.22 7.39 2.29
CA GLY A 41 -13.87 6.29 1.57
C GLY A 41 -13.49 6.18 0.09
N ALA A 42 -12.85 7.21 -0.47
CA ALA A 42 -12.45 7.27 -1.87
C ALA A 42 -10.93 7.29 -2.07
N LYS A 43 -10.14 7.16 -1.01
CA LYS A 43 -8.68 7.32 -1.01
C LYS A 43 -7.94 6.10 -1.57
N SER A 44 -8.34 4.89 -1.18
CA SER A 44 -7.63 3.65 -1.51
C SER A 44 -8.61 2.50 -1.70
N ASP A 45 -8.17 1.34 -2.17
CA ASP A 45 -9.04 0.16 -2.37
C ASP A 45 -9.70 -0.35 -1.06
N ILE A 46 -9.14 0.00 0.10
CA ILE A 46 -9.62 -0.39 1.43
C ILE A 46 -9.96 0.85 2.27
N ILE A 47 -11.16 0.85 2.86
CA ILE A 47 -11.54 1.82 3.88
C ILE A 47 -11.25 1.18 5.25
N PRO A 48 -10.34 1.76 6.05
CA PRO A 48 -9.96 1.23 7.35
C PRO A 48 -10.92 1.72 8.46
N PRO A 49 -10.77 1.22 9.70
CA PRO A 49 -11.43 1.78 10.87
C PRO A 49 -11.09 3.27 11.08
N ASP A 50 -11.96 4.02 11.74
CA ASP A 50 -11.81 5.47 11.97
C ASP A 50 -10.51 5.86 12.69
N THR A 51 -9.91 4.94 13.46
CA THR A 51 -8.65 5.19 14.17
C THR A 51 -7.42 5.10 13.28
N TRP A 52 -7.52 4.54 12.07
CA TRP A 52 -6.41 4.29 11.14
C TRP A 52 -6.30 5.41 10.09
N ASN A 53 -6.08 6.64 10.58
CA ASN A 53 -6.12 7.86 9.76
C ASN A 53 -5.05 7.94 8.66
N TYR A 54 -3.94 7.23 8.84
CA TYR A 54 -2.77 7.27 7.95
C TYR A 54 -2.68 6.05 7.03
N PHE A 55 -3.66 5.15 7.06
CA PHE A 55 -3.63 3.96 6.23
C PHE A 55 -4.01 4.27 4.79
N ASN A 56 -3.13 3.88 3.85
CA ASN A 56 -3.38 3.96 2.43
C ASN A 56 -2.98 2.65 1.76
N MET A 57 -3.97 1.86 1.32
CA MET A 57 -3.73 0.52 0.77
C MET A 57 -4.32 0.35 -0.62
N GLU A 58 -3.45 0.06 -1.57
CA GLU A 58 -3.83 -0.37 -2.92
C GLU A 58 -3.78 -1.90 -3.03
N CYS A 59 -4.73 -2.50 -3.75
CA CYS A 59 -4.90 -3.95 -3.89
C CYS A 59 -4.98 -4.36 -5.36
N LYS A 60 -4.07 -5.22 -5.82
CA LYS A 60 -4.03 -5.68 -7.21
C LYS A 60 -4.16 -7.21 -7.28
N ASN A 61 -4.97 -7.70 -8.21
CA ASN A 61 -5.15 -9.12 -8.46
C ASN A 61 -5.07 -9.37 -9.96
N TYR A 62 -3.99 -10.03 -10.40
CA TYR A 62 -3.69 -10.22 -11.82
C TYR A 62 -3.33 -11.69 -12.11
N ALA A 63 -3.49 -12.08 -13.37
CA ALA A 63 -3.12 -13.44 -13.79
C ALA A 63 -1.61 -13.66 -13.75
N ASP A 64 -0.81 -12.64 -14.08
CA ASP A 64 0.64 -12.78 -14.27
C ASP A 64 1.42 -11.51 -13.86
N PHE A 65 2.72 -11.68 -13.62
CA PHE A 65 3.70 -10.66 -13.28
C PHE A 65 5.11 -11.05 -13.77
N PRO A 66 5.86 -10.13 -14.41
CA PRO A 66 7.20 -10.42 -14.95
C PRO A 66 8.28 -10.37 -13.85
N PHE A 67 8.28 -11.34 -12.93
CA PHE A 67 9.19 -11.37 -11.77
C PHE A 67 10.68 -11.21 -12.11
N HIS A 68 11.12 -11.76 -13.24
CA HIS A 68 12.52 -11.66 -13.67
C HIS A 68 12.96 -10.20 -13.92
N HIS A 69 12.03 -9.28 -14.23
CA HIS A 69 12.35 -7.85 -14.34
C HIS A 69 12.76 -7.21 -13.01
N LEU A 70 12.31 -7.75 -11.86
CA LEU A 70 12.73 -7.28 -10.54
C LEU A 70 14.24 -7.44 -10.36
N LEU A 71 14.81 -8.56 -10.84
CA LEU A 71 16.24 -8.84 -10.71
C LEU A 71 17.07 -8.23 -11.86
N TRP A 72 16.46 -8.03 -13.03
CA TRP A 72 17.12 -7.37 -14.16
C TRP A 72 17.13 -5.85 -14.06
N ASN A 73 16.53 -5.28 -13.00
CA ASN A 73 16.36 -3.84 -12.84
C ASN A 73 15.70 -3.19 -14.08
N LYS A 74 14.69 -3.87 -14.65
CA LYS A 74 13.90 -3.35 -15.77
C LYS A 74 12.59 -2.77 -15.27
N PRO A 75 12.08 -1.67 -15.85
CA PRO A 75 10.77 -1.15 -15.51
C PRO A 75 9.68 -2.20 -15.72
N ILE A 76 8.73 -2.24 -14.79
CA ILE A 76 7.51 -3.04 -14.89
C ILE A 76 6.34 -2.05 -14.99
N PRO A 77 5.81 -1.76 -16.20
CA PRO A 77 4.82 -0.70 -16.41
C PRO A 77 3.59 -0.80 -15.50
N ASN A 78 3.09 -2.02 -15.30
CA ASN A 78 1.96 -2.25 -14.39
C ASN A 78 2.31 -1.93 -12.93
N LEU A 79 3.49 -2.35 -12.45
CA LEU A 79 3.92 -2.03 -11.09
C LEU A 79 4.08 -0.51 -10.91
N ASN A 80 4.70 0.18 -11.88
CA ASN A 80 4.81 1.64 -11.84
C ASN A 80 3.43 2.29 -11.73
N ASN A 81 2.48 1.90 -12.58
CA ASN A 81 1.13 2.44 -12.55
C ASN A 81 0.43 2.23 -11.20
N TRP A 82 0.58 1.06 -10.57
CA TRP A 82 -0.02 0.77 -9.27
C TRP A 82 0.64 1.55 -8.14
N LEU A 83 1.96 1.74 -8.18
CA LEU A 83 2.69 2.59 -7.23
C LEU A 83 2.29 4.06 -7.39
N GLU A 84 2.12 4.54 -8.62
CA GLU A 84 1.59 5.88 -8.90
C GLU A 84 0.19 6.05 -8.32
N GLN A 85 -0.72 5.09 -8.54
CA GLN A 85 -2.07 5.12 -7.94
C GLN A 85 -2.03 5.17 -6.41
N THR A 86 -1.10 4.43 -5.80
CA THR A 86 -0.90 4.44 -4.35
C THR A 86 -0.44 5.81 -3.87
N LEU A 87 0.47 6.47 -4.60
CA LEU A 87 1.03 7.77 -4.20
C LEU A 87 0.12 8.95 -4.53
N ASP A 88 -0.67 8.89 -5.61
CA ASP A 88 -1.60 9.96 -6.02
C ASP A 88 -2.70 10.20 -4.97
N SER A 89 -3.03 9.19 -4.17
CA SER A 89 -3.99 9.27 -3.07
C SER A 89 -3.36 9.52 -1.69
N ALA A 90 -2.03 9.48 -1.61
CA ALA A 90 -1.31 9.66 -0.36
C ALA A 90 -1.36 11.11 0.14
N LYS A 91 -1.31 11.24 1.45
CA LYS A 91 -1.13 12.47 2.22
C LYS A 91 0.15 12.37 3.04
N ASP A 92 0.56 13.50 3.60
CA ASP A 92 1.72 13.56 4.49
C ASP A 92 1.59 12.55 5.63
N ASN A 93 2.69 11.84 5.89
CA ASN A 93 2.83 10.81 6.92
C ASN A 93 1.97 9.55 6.73
N ASP A 94 1.29 9.38 5.59
CA ASP A 94 0.55 8.15 5.30
C ASP A 94 1.47 6.93 5.25
N PHE A 95 1.00 5.84 5.85
CA PHE A 95 1.51 4.50 5.61
C PHE A 95 0.96 3.96 4.29
N ASN A 96 1.78 4.07 3.23
CA ASN A 96 1.47 3.56 1.90
C ASN A 96 1.88 2.09 1.75
N ILE A 97 0.94 1.25 1.32
CA ILE A 97 1.19 -0.17 1.09
C ILE A 97 0.44 -0.65 -0.17
N LEU A 98 1.15 -1.34 -1.05
CA LEU A 98 0.57 -2.00 -2.21
C LEU A 98 0.57 -3.51 -1.96
N THR A 99 -0.60 -4.14 -2.04
CA THR A 99 -0.73 -5.60 -1.95
C THR A 99 -1.07 -6.17 -3.31
N MET A 100 -0.44 -7.29 -3.66
CA MET A 100 -0.59 -7.92 -4.96
C MET A 100 -0.85 -9.41 -4.80
N LYS A 101 -1.78 -9.94 -5.60
CA LYS A 101 -2.00 -11.38 -5.75
C LYS A 101 -1.84 -11.75 -7.21
N PHE A 102 -1.07 -12.81 -7.45
CA PHE A 102 -0.88 -13.36 -8.78
C PHE A 102 -1.30 -14.83 -8.82
N ASN A 103 -2.08 -15.20 -9.83
CA ASN A 103 -2.61 -16.55 -9.96
C ASN A 103 -1.48 -17.59 -10.01
N ARG A 104 -1.55 -18.61 -9.13
CA ARG A 104 -0.55 -19.68 -9.00
C ARG A 104 0.89 -19.21 -8.69
N LYS A 105 1.07 -17.94 -8.33
CA LYS A 105 2.39 -17.37 -8.00
C LYS A 105 2.46 -16.81 -6.58
N GLY A 106 1.33 -16.56 -5.94
CA GLY A 106 1.27 -16.18 -4.52
C GLY A 106 0.82 -14.74 -4.30
N ARG A 107 1.14 -14.22 -3.10
CA ARG A 107 0.79 -12.87 -2.66
C ARG A 107 2.05 -12.11 -2.25
N TYR A 108 2.07 -10.83 -2.54
CA TYR A 108 3.22 -9.97 -2.35
C TYR A 108 2.81 -8.60 -1.81
N VAL A 109 3.77 -7.90 -1.22
CA VAL A 109 3.61 -6.57 -0.64
C VAL A 109 4.74 -5.67 -1.15
N CYS A 110 4.39 -4.42 -1.43
CA CYS A 110 5.32 -3.32 -1.62
C CYS A 110 5.10 -2.26 -0.53
N VAL A 111 6.20 -1.82 0.10
CA VAL A 111 6.25 -0.68 1.02
C VAL A 111 7.44 0.22 0.69
N GLU A 112 7.42 1.49 1.09
CA GLU A 112 8.54 2.42 0.89
C GLU A 112 9.80 1.95 1.63
N SER A 113 10.98 2.02 0.98
CA SER A 113 12.23 1.47 1.54
C SER A 113 12.72 2.19 2.80
N ARG A 114 12.37 3.46 2.98
CA ARG A 114 12.66 4.18 4.23
C ARG A 114 12.06 3.50 5.47
N LEU A 115 10.97 2.75 5.29
CA LEU A 115 10.31 2.04 6.38
C LEU A 115 11.09 0.81 6.84
N ILE A 116 12.09 0.34 6.12
CA ILE A 116 12.97 -0.75 6.59
C ILE A 116 14.34 -0.25 7.07
N ALA A 117 14.56 1.07 7.05
CA ALA A 117 15.85 1.66 7.40
C ALA A 117 16.20 1.43 8.89
N PRO A 118 17.47 1.13 9.23
CA PRO A 118 17.84 0.76 10.61
C PRO A 118 17.60 1.85 11.66
N ASP A 119 17.72 3.10 11.26
CA ASP A 119 17.51 4.32 12.05
C ASP A 119 16.03 4.63 12.29
N TYR A 120 15.12 3.97 11.58
CA TYR A 120 13.69 4.20 11.71
C TYR A 120 13.11 3.50 12.93
N LYS A 121 12.64 4.27 13.93
CA LYS A 121 12.15 3.76 15.23
C LYS A 121 11.04 2.70 15.11
N ASN A 122 10.23 2.81 14.07
CA ASN A 122 9.12 1.89 13.79
C ASN A 122 9.34 1.14 12.47
N ARG A 123 10.58 0.69 12.24
CA ARG A 123 10.92 -0.02 11.01
C ARG A 123 10.11 -1.30 10.85
N LEU A 124 9.83 -1.61 9.60
CA LEU A 124 9.31 -2.87 9.12
C LEU A 124 10.47 -3.85 8.90
N TYR A 125 10.16 -5.13 9.08
CA TYR A 125 11.07 -6.24 8.87
C TYR A 125 10.63 -7.05 7.66
N THR A 126 11.59 -7.58 6.91
CA THR A 126 11.30 -8.49 5.81
C THR A 126 12.30 -9.65 5.85
N ASN A 127 11.89 -10.80 5.33
CA ASN A 127 12.82 -11.91 5.07
C ASN A 127 13.60 -11.57 3.79
N SER A 128 13.32 -12.28 2.70
CA SER A 128 13.83 -11.93 1.38
C SER A 128 12.99 -10.80 0.77
N HIS A 129 13.67 -9.82 0.19
CA HIS A 129 13.03 -8.75 -0.55
C HIS A 129 13.88 -8.32 -1.75
N VAL A 130 13.26 -7.62 -2.69
CA VAL A 130 13.93 -6.94 -3.78
C VAL A 130 13.61 -5.46 -3.69
N LEU A 131 14.61 -4.62 -3.92
CA LEU A 131 14.43 -3.17 -4.03
C LEU A 131 14.04 -2.82 -5.46
N TYR A 132 12.89 -2.17 -5.61
CA TYR A 132 12.37 -1.69 -6.88
C TYR A 132 12.42 -0.17 -6.94
N ASN A 133 13.12 0.39 -7.93
CA ASN A 133 13.26 1.83 -8.08
C ASN A 133 12.08 2.39 -8.90
N HIS A 134 11.23 3.19 -8.26
CA HIS A 134 10.16 3.89 -8.95
C HIS A 134 10.64 5.27 -9.41
N VAL A 135 10.95 5.37 -10.70
CA VAL A 135 11.62 6.55 -11.30
C VAL A 135 10.80 7.83 -11.13
N LYS A 136 9.49 7.78 -11.36
CA LYS A 136 8.63 8.98 -11.38
C LYS A 136 8.53 9.66 -10.02
N SER A 137 8.42 8.88 -8.94
CA SER A 137 8.35 9.43 -7.58
C SER A 137 9.71 9.56 -6.90
N ASN A 138 10.79 9.14 -7.57
CA ASN A 138 12.12 9.02 -6.98
C ASN A 138 12.11 8.27 -5.63
N THR A 139 11.26 7.24 -5.53
CA THR A 139 11.07 6.44 -4.31
C THR A 139 11.47 5.00 -4.60
N GLN A 140 12.22 4.40 -3.69
CA GLN A 140 12.51 2.98 -3.75
C GLN A 140 11.51 2.19 -2.91
N TRP A 141 11.06 1.06 -3.44
CA TRP A 141 10.05 0.21 -2.83
C TRP A 141 10.62 -1.17 -2.53
N VAL A 142 10.24 -1.71 -1.38
CA VAL A 142 10.61 -3.06 -0.94
C VAL A 142 9.52 -4.02 -1.41
N PHE A 143 9.84 -4.85 -2.38
CA PHE A 143 8.97 -5.94 -2.86
C PHE A 143 9.28 -7.21 -2.07
N THR A 144 8.30 -7.74 -1.33
CA THR A 144 8.47 -8.94 -0.48
C THR A 144 7.22 -9.84 -0.47
N GLU A 145 7.34 -11.02 0.14
CA GLU A 145 6.27 -12.01 0.27
C GLU A 145 5.26 -11.59 1.36
N PHE A 146 3.98 -11.83 1.10
CA PHE A 146 2.87 -11.30 1.90
C PHE A 146 2.74 -11.90 3.31
N ASP A 147 2.75 -13.22 3.45
CA ASP A 147 2.43 -13.87 4.72
C ASP A 147 3.52 -13.62 5.76
N SER A 148 4.79 -13.77 5.36
CA SER A 148 5.95 -13.44 6.20
C SER A 148 5.99 -11.96 6.57
N PHE A 149 5.64 -11.07 5.64
CA PHE A 149 5.53 -9.63 5.94
C PHE A 149 4.52 -9.37 7.07
N TRP A 150 3.32 -9.93 7.01
CA TRP A 150 2.32 -9.70 8.06
C TRP A 150 2.67 -10.38 9.39
N GLN A 151 3.26 -11.57 9.35
CA GLN A 151 3.74 -12.26 10.55
C GLN A 151 4.75 -11.40 11.33
N LEU A 152 5.68 -10.76 10.61
CA LEU A 152 6.71 -9.92 11.21
C LEU A 152 6.20 -8.54 11.63
N ASN A 153 5.23 -7.98 10.90
CA ASN A 153 4.93 -6.55 10.98
C ASN A 153 3.52 -6.19 11.45
N LYS A 154 2.68 -7.15 11.83
CA LYS A 154 1.29 -6.88 12.25
C LYS A 154 1.18 -5.66 13.19
N SER A 155 1.97 -5.62 14.25
CA SER A 155 1.91 -4.53 15.24
C SER A 155 2.43 -3.19 14.68
N GLN A 156 3.47 -3.24 13.85
CA GLN A 156 4.05 -2.02 13.26
C GLN A 156 3.14 -1.41 12.21
N VAL A 157 2.50 -2.23 11.38
CA VAL A 157 1.52 -1.74 10.40
C VAL A 157 0.36 -1.03 11.11
N ALA A 158 -0.18 -1.60 12.18
CA ALA A 158 -1.25 -0.95 12.96
C ALA A 158 -0.77 0.37 13.58
N ARG A 159 0.46 0.41 14.10
CA ARG A 159 1.05 1.63 14.66
C ARG A 159 1.22 2.72 13.60
N LEU A 160 1.84 2.40 12.46
CA LEU A 160 2.05 3.36 11.37
C LEU A 160 0.72 3.86 10.79
N SER A 161 -0.28 3.00 10.74
CA SER A 161 -1.62 3.34 10.26
C SER A 161 -2.40 4.26 11.19
N THR A 162 -2.13 4.19 12.50
CA THR A 162 -2.83 5.01 13.53
C THR A 162 -2.07 6.28 13.89
N GLN A 163 -0.73 6.24 13.89
CA GLN A 163 0.13 7.33 14.35
C GLN A 163 0.86 8.08 13.22
N GLY A 164 0.82 7.53 12.00
CA GLY A 164 1.56 8.04 10.86
C GLY A 164 3.04 7.71 10.89
N ILE A 165 3.69 7.95 9.77
CA ILE A 165 5.14 7.86 9.61
C ILE A 165 5.75 9.12 10.25
N GLN A 166 6.33 8.98 11.44
CA GLN A 166 7.04 10.06 12.14
C GLN A 166 8.42 10.26 11.50
N GLN A 167 8.79 11.49 11.15
CA GLN A 167 10.13 11.81 10.66
C GLN A 167 11.18 11.67 11.77
#